data_AF-A0A0F0HTW6-F1
#
_entry.id   AF-A0A0F0HTW6-F1
#
_cell.length_a   1.000
_cell.length_b   1.000
_cell.length_c   1.000
_cell.angle_alpha   90.00
_cell.angle_beta   90.00
_cell.angle_gamma   90.00
#
_symmetry.space_group_name_H-M   'P 1'
#
loop_
_entity.id
_entity.type
_entity.pdbx_description
1 polymer ?
#
loop_
_entity_poly.entity_id
_entity_poly.type
_entity_poly.pdbx_seq_one_letter_code
_entity_poly.pdbx_strand_id
1 'polypeptide(L)'
;MVQLTGQFARPFQRAALAAGRTVRVPAVRRELDAAESGELLLSSGAGGGPLAIQWRRQGRPALILKPPYRLDRVELRGSHRARLYGLTAGVRLVCPDWSPLFLISPAQLPLLACAVAASRVARATRVAVRP
;
A
#
# COMPACT_ATOMS: atom_id res chain seq x y z
N MET A 1 -14.71 -27.38 -15.04
CA MET A 1 -15.54 -26.79 -13.97
C MET A 1 -14.70 -25.75 -13.25
N VAL A 2 -14.92 -24.46 -13.55
CA VAL A 2 -14.04 -23.36 -13.11
C VAL A 2 -14.56 -22.83 -11.77
N GLN A 3 -13.77 -22.94 -10.71
CA GLN A 3 -14.13 -22.40 -9.39
C GLN A 3 -14.05 -20.87 -9.39
N LEU A 4 -15.23 -20.26 -9.30
CA LEU A 4 -15.48 -18.87 -8.95
C LEU A 4 -15.10 -18.62 -7.49
N THR A 5 -13.85 -18.26 -7.21
CA THR A 5 -13.48 -17.63 -5.92
C THR A 5 -13.38 -16.14 -6.09
N GLY A 6 -14.54 -15.50 -6.18
CA GLY A 6 -14.64 -14.05 -6.11
C GLY A 6 -15.83 -13.66 -5.25
N GLN A 7 -15.69 -13.63 -3.91
CA GLN A 7 -16.55 -12.72 -3.10
C GLN A 7 -16.25 -12.51 -1.61
N PHE A 8 -15.22 -13.10 -0.98
CA PHE A 8 -15.04 -12.95 0.48
C PHE A 8 -13.84 -12.11 0.97
N ALA A 9 -13.21 -11.28 0.13
CA ALA A 9 -12.03 -10.51 0.57
C ALA A 9 -12.33 -9.22 1.38
N ARG A 10 -13.59 -8.75 1.41
CA ARG A 10 -13.87 -7.31 1.62
C ARG A 10 -13.99 -6.79 3.07
N PRO A 11 -14.50 -7.54 4.08
CA PRO A 11 -14.46 -7.06 5.48
C PRO A 11 -13.18 -7.48 6.23
N PHE A 12 -12.61 -8.65 5.89
CA PHE A 12 -11.52 -9.26 6.65
C PHE A 12 -10.21 -8.48 6.62
N GLN A 13 -9.90 -7.79 5.52
CA GLN A 13 -8.62 -7.09 5.38
C GLN A 13 -8.55 -5.79 6.20
N ARG A 14 -9.69 -5.08 6.37
CA ARG A 14 -9.76 -3.91 7.27
C ARG A 14 -9.61 -4.34 8.73
N ALA A 15 -10.31 -5.42 9.12
CA ALA A 15 -10.17 -6.00 10.45
C ALA A 15 -8.74 -6.51 10.71
N ALA A 16 -8.08 -7.10 9.70
CA ALA A 16 -6.70 -7.57 9.82
C ALA A 16 -5.72 -6.43 10.13
N LEU A 17 -5.82 -5.30 9.44
CA LEU A 17 -4.99 -4.12 9.75
C LEU A 17 -5.31 -3.54 11.14
N ALA A 18 -6.58 -3.52 11.54
CA ALA A 18 -6.99 -3.06 12.87
C ALA A 18 -6.53 -4.01 13.99
N ALA A 19 -6.41 -5.32 13.71
CA ALA A 19 -5.95 -6.35 14.63
C ALA A 19 -4.41 -6.48 14.69
N GLY A 20 -3.66 -5.49 14.21
CA GLY A 20 -2.19 -5.52 14.26
C GLY A 20 -1.53 -6.47 13.25
N ARG A 21 -2.26 -7.02 12.27
CA ARG A 21 -1.68 -7.92 11.26
C ARG A 21 -1.09 -7.14 10.10
N THR A 22 0.07 -7.59 9.65
CA THR A 22 0.70 -7.10 8.42
C THR A 22 -0.04 -7.66 7.20
N VAL A 23 -0.50 -6.77 6.32
CA VAL A 23 -1.12 -7.12 5.03
C VAL A 23 -0.11 -6.87 3.91
N ARG A 24 -0.02 -7.83 2.98
CA ARG A 24 0.87 -7.76 1.82
C ARG A 24 0.06 -7.41 0.57
N VAL A 25 0.53 -6.43 -0.19
CA VAL A 25 -0.10 -5.96 -1.43
C VAL A 25 0.93 -6.08 -2.55
N PRO A 26 0.81 -7.07 -3.45
CA PRO A 26 1.67 -7.19 -4.62
C PRO A 26 1.64 -5.90 -5.44
N ALA A 27 2.82 -5.42 -5.82
CA ALA A 27 2.96 -4.19 -6.58
C ALA A 27 4.19 -4.23 -7.50
N VAL A 28 4.19 -3.37 -8.50
CA VAL A 28 5.36 -3.05 -9.30
C VAL A 28 5.72 -1.60 -9.08
N ARG A 29 6.87 -1.33 -8.46
CA ARG A 29 7.41 0.02 -8.31
C ARG A 29 7.99 0.48 -9.65
N ARG A 30 7.72 1.73 -10.01
CA ARG A 30 8.24 2.40 -11.22
C ARG A 30 9.21 3.50 -10.83
N GLU A 31 10.36 3.50 -11.49
CA GLU A 31 11.32 4.60 -11.53
C GLU A 31 11.46 5.09 -12.97
N LEU A 32 12.23 6.17 -13.20
CA LEU A 32 12.44 6.80 -14.50
C LEU A 32 12.70 5.77 -15.61
N ASP A 33 13.61 4.82 -15.37
CA ASP A 33 14.03 3.82 -16.37
C ASP A 33 13.85 2.37 -15.92
N ALA A 34 13.24 2.12 -14.76
CA ALA A 34 13.16 0.78 -14.17
C ALA A 34 11.76 0.42 -13.66
N ALA A 35 11.48 -0.89 -13.65
CA ALA A 35 10.31 -1.47 -13.03
C ALA A 35 10.70 -2.64 -12.13
N GLU A 36 10.29 -2.59 -10.87
CA GLU A 36 10.64 -3.58 -9.86
C GLU A 36 9.40 -4.25 -9.29
N SER A 37 9.31 -5.58 -9.40
CA SER A 37 8.25 -6.35 -8.74
C SER A 37 8.58 -6.62 -7.28
N GLY A 38 7.55 -6.61 -6.45
CA GLY A 38 7.65 -6.78 -5.01
C GLY A 38 6.30 -6.60 -4.33
N GLU A 39 6.31 -6.18 -3.08
CA GLU A 39 5.12 -6.04 -2.25
C GLU A 39 5.17 -4.78 -1.41
N LEU A 40 4.02 -4.13 -1.25
CA LEU A 40 3.78 -3.16 -0.20
C LEU A 40 3.31 -3.91 1.05
N LEU A 41 4.04 -3.77 2.14
CA LEU A 41 3.63 -4.21 3.47
C LEU A 41 2.92 -3.07 4.19
N LEU A 42 1.71 -3.36 4.65
CA LEU A 42 0.87 -2.48 5.44
C LEU A 42 0.80 -3.06 6.84
N SER A 43 1.34 -2.37 7.84
CA SER A 43 1.38 -2.86 9.22
C SER A 43 0.83 -1.80 10.16
N SER A 44 -0.09 -2.17 11.05
CA SER A 44 -0.44 -1.29 12.16
C SER A 44 0.73 -1.26 13.15
N GLY A 45 1.06 -0.07 13.68
CA GLY A 45 2.05 0.05 14.74
C GLY A 45 1.58 -0.65 16.01
N ALA A 46 2.51 -1.20 16.80
CA ALA A 46 2.17 -1.82 18.08
C ALA A 46 1.31 -0.88 18.95
N GLY A 47 0.25 -1.43 19.56
CA GLY A 47 -0.66 -0.66 20.42
C GLY A 47 -1.64 0.28 19.68
N GLY A 48 -1.97 -0.01 18.42
CA GLY A 48 -2.85 0.86 17.62
C GLY A 48 -2.13 2.10 17.06
N GLY A 49 -0.80 2.05 17.00
CA GLY A 49 0.04 3.10 16.45
C GLY A 49 -0.20 3.36 14.95
N PRO A 50 0.32 4.48 14.42
CA PRO A 50 0.11 4.88 13.04
C PRO A 50 0.52 3.77 12.08
N LEU A 51 -0.33 3.52 11.08
CA LEU A 51 -0.08 2.48 10.08
C LEU A 51 1.18 2.82 9.29
N ALA A 52 2.12 1.88 9.24
CA ALA A 52 3.35 1.96 8.47
C ALA A 52 3.18 1.29 7.11
N ILE A 53 3.73 1.91 6.07
CA ILE A 53 3.81 1.35 4.72
C ILE A 53 5.27 1.12 4.37
N GLN A 54 5.61 -0.08 3.91
CA GLN A 54 6.96 -0.44 3.48
C GLN A 54 6.93 -1.08 2.10
N TRP A 55 7.91 -0.78 1.26
CA TRP A 55 8.14 -1.50 0.01
C TRP A 55 9.18 -2.59 0.23
N ARG A 56 8.91 -3.80 -0.25
CA ARG A 56 9.85 -4.93 -0.21
C ARG A 56 9.99 -5.58 -1.57
N ARG A 57 11.23 -5.86 -1.92
CA ARG A 57 11.61 -6.70 -3.05
C ARG A 57 12.44 -7.86 -2.53
N GLN A 58 12.25 -9.05 -3.08
CA GLN A 58 13.04 -10.22 -2.72
C GLN A 58 14.54 -9.95 -2.98
N GLY A 59 15.38 -10.27 -1.99
CA GLY A 59 16.83 -10.05 -2.06
C GLY A 59 17.28 -8.59 -1.93
N ARG A 60 16.40 -7.66 -1.55
CA ARG A 60 16.77 -6.26 -1.25
C ARG A 60 16.26 -5.80 0.11
N PRO A 61 16.94 -4.84 0.76
CA PRO A 61 16.44 -4.20 1.98
C PRO A 61 15.03 -3.62 1.79
N ALA A 62 14.22 -3.70 2.84
CA ALA A 62 12.91 -3.07 2.86
C ALA A 62 13.07 -1.55 2.87
N LEU A 63 12.32 -0.88 2.00
CA LEU A 63 12.28 0.57 1.98
C LEU A 63 11.07 1.04 2.79
N ILE A 64 11.33 1.77 3.86
CA ILE A 64 10.30 2.31 4.75
C ILE A 64 9.82 3.64 4.18
N LEU A 65 8.52 3.76 3.91
CA LEU A 65 7.92 5.04 3.54
C LEU A 65 7.61 5.79 4.83
N LYS A 66 8.04 7.05 4.93
CA LYS A 66 7.75 7.87 6.12
C LYS A 66 6.37 8.53 6.01
N PRO A 67 5.54 8.47 7.07
CA PRO A 67 4.30 9.23 7.09
C PRO A 67 4.57 10.75 7.20
N PRO A 68 3.60 11.62 6.87
CA PRO A 68 2.25 11.30 6.39
C PRO A 68 2.25 10.79 4.94
N TYR A 69 1.31 9.89 4.63
CA TYR A 69 1.09 9.43 3.26
C TYR A 69 -0.10 10.16 2.65
N ARG A 70 -0.02 10.45 1.35
CA ARG A 70 -1.19 10.67 0.49
C ARG A 70 -1.16 9.69 -0.68
N LEU A 71 -2.34 9.39 -1.21
CA LEU A 71 -2.49 8.46 -2.32
C LEU A 71 -3.11 9.21 -3.48
N ASP A 72 -2.35 9.39 -4.55
CA ASP A 72 -2.84 9.98 -5.79
C ASP A 72 -2.99 8.87 -6.82
N ARG A 73 -4.11 8.87 -7.54
CA ARG A 73 -4.23 8.04 -8.75
C ARG A 73 -3.46 8.71 -9.87
N VAL A 74 -2.73 7.91 -10.62
CA VAL A 74 -1.93 8.39 -11.75
C VAL A 74 -2.13 7.47 -12.93
N GLU A 75 -2.26 8.05 -14.12
CA GLU A 75 -2.20 7.29 -15.34
C GLU A 75 -0.74 6.92 -15.61
N LEU A 76 -0.44 5.63 -15.52
CA LEU A 76 0.87 5.09 -15.86
C LEU A 76 0.75 4.26 -17.11
N ARG A 77 1.73 4.39 -18.01
CA ARG A 77 1.90 3.42 -19.10
C ARG A 77 2.06 2.04 -18.47
N GLY A 78 1.24 1.10 -18.93
CA GLY A 78 1.25 -0.26 -18.41
C GLY A 78 2.62 -0.91 -18.54
N SER A 79 3.01 -1.71 -17.56
CA SER A 79 4.19 -2.57 -17.65
C SER A 79 3.74 -3.96 -18.12
N HIS A 80 4.45 -4.55 -19.09
CA HIS A 80 4.14 -5.91 -19.55
C HIS A 80 4.13 -6.91 -18.39
N ARG A 81 5.14 -6.84 -17.52
CA ARG A 81 5.23 -7.64 -16.30
C ARG A 81 4.06 -7.38 -15.35
N ALA A 82 3.66 -6.13 -15.17
CA ALA A 82 2.52 -5.79 -14.31
C ALA A 82 1.20 -6.32 -14.87
N ARG A 83 1.01 -6.29 -16.19
CA ARG A 83 -0.16 -6.86 -16.87
C ARG A 83 -0.28 -8.36 -16.68
N LEU A 84 0.83 -9.12 -16.73
CA LEU A 84 0.83 -10.56 -16.46
C LEU A 84 0.26 -10.92 -15.08
N TYR A 85 0.41 -10.02 -14.10
CA TYR A 85 -0.09 -10.21 -12.74
C TYR A 85 -1.36 -9.39 -12.42
N GLY A 86 -2.01 -8.78 -13.43
CA GLY A 86 -3.22 -7.97 -13.23
C GLY A 86 -2.99 -6.66 -12.44
N LEU A 87 -1.75 -6.17 -12.37
CA LEU A 87 -1.36 -4.96 -11.65
C LEU A 87 -1.46 -3.75 -12.59
N THR A 88 -2.66 -3.22 -12.75
CA THR A 88 -2.96 -2.19 -13.76
C THR A 88 -3.32 -0.83 -13.19
N ALA A 89 -3.61 -0.72 -11.89
CA ALA A 89 -3.91 0.55 -11.26
C ALA A 89 -2.63 1.31 -10.92
N GLY A 90 -2.43 2.46 -11.59
CA GLY A 90 -1.34 3.37 -11.28
C GLY A 90 -1.63 4.24 -10.07
N VAL A 91 -0.72 4.23 -9.10
CA VAL A 91 -0.81 5.06 -7.88
C VAL A 91 0.53 5.70 -7.55
N ARG A 92 0.46 6.92 -7.01
CA ARG A 92 1.59 7.62 -6.39
C ARG A 92 1.35 7.67 -4.88
N LEU A 93 2.30 7.14 -4.12
CA LEU A 93 2.34 7.32 -2.66
C LEU A 93 3.17 8.56 -2.36
N VAL A 94 2.50 9.67 -2.07
CA VAL A 94 3.18 10.94 -1.75
C VAL A 94 3.64 10.90 -0.29
N CYS A 95 4.95 10.95 -0.10
CA CYS A 95 5.60 11.07 1.21
C CYS A 95 6.45 12.36 1.23
N PRO A 96 6.83 12.87 2.42
CA PRO A 96 7.58 14.13 2.53
C PRO A 96 8.91 14.13 1.77
N ASP A 97 9.65 13.03 1.87
CA ASP A 97 11.01 12.94 1.35
C ASP A 97 11.05 12.48 -0.12
N TRP A 98 10.02 11.75 -0.55
CA TRP A 98 9.97 11.13 -1.88
C TRP A 98 8.58 10.54 -2.18
N SER A 99 8.20 10.49 -3.46
CA SER A 99 6.88 10.04 -3.90
C SER A 99 6.96 8.88 -4.91
N PRO A 100 7.14 7.63 -4.46
CA PRO A 100 7.20 6.46 -5.33
C PRO A 100 5.92 6.22 -6.14
N LEU A 101 6.10 5.69 -7.35
CA LEU A 101 5.05 5.25 -8.24
C LEU A 101 4.90 3.73 -8.20
N PHE A 102 3.67 3.24 -8.13
CA PHE A 102 3.36 1.82 -8.13
C PHE A 102 2.24 1.48 -9.11
N LEU A 103 2.34 0.29 -9.69
CA LEU A 103 1.24 -0.42 -10.32
C LEU A 103 0.77 -1.51 -9.36
N ILE A 104 -0.53 -1.50 -9.02
CA ILE A 104 -1.15 -2.48 -8.11
C ILE A 104 -2.39 -3.10 -8.75
N SER A 105 -2.93 -4.15 -8.13
CA SER A 105 -4.23 -4.67 -8.54
C SER A 105 -5.32 -3.64 -8.24
N PRO A 106 -6.24 -3.33 -9.18
CA PRO A 106 -7.37 -2.44 -8.91
C PRO A 106 -8.21 -2.85 -7.69
N ALA A 107 -8.29 -4.15 -7.40
CA ALA A 107 -9.01 -4.68 -6.23
C ALA A 107 -8.38 -4.27 -4.88
N GLN A 108 -7.10 -3.88 -4.88
CA GLN A 108 -6.34 -3.52 -3.67
C GLN A 108 -6.29 -2.00 -3.44
N LEU A 109 -6.77 -1.19 -4.38
CA LEU A 109 -6.89 0.26 -4.21
C LEU A 109 -7.65 0.67 -2.94
N PRO A 110 -8.82 0.09 -2.61
CA PRO A 110 -9.56 0.49 -1.41
C PRO A 110 -8.78 0.21 -0.13
N LEU A 111 -8.06 -0.91 -0.07
CA LEU A 111 -7.24 -1.28 1.07
C LEU A 111 -6.09 -0.26 1.26
N LEU A 112 -5.40 0.09 0.19
CA LEU A 112 -4.31 1.06 0.23
C LEU A 112 -4.82 2.46 0.61
N ALA A 113 -5.97 2.88 0.07
CA ALA A 113 -6.61 4.14 0.44
C ALA A 113 -7.00 4.17 1.93
N CYS A 114 -7.52 3.07 2.47
CA CYS A 114 -7.83 2.94 3.90
C CYS A 114 -6.57 3.04 4.77
N ALA A 115 -5.51 2.35 4.39
CA ALA A 115 -4.21 2.41 5.07
C ALA A 115 -3.65 3.84 5.13
N VAL A 116 -3.70 4.56 4.00
CA VAL A 116 -3.29 5.96 3.92
C VAL A 116 -4.18 6.87 4.78
N ALA A 117 -5.49 6.69 4.76
CA ALA A 117 -6.41 7.44 5.60
C ALA A 117 -6.15 7.22 7.10
N ALA A 118 -5.95 5.96 7.53
CA ALA A 118 -5.66 5.61 8.92
C ALA A 118 -4.37 6.27 9.44
N SER A 119 -3.34 6.38 8.59
CA SER A 119 -2.07 7.05 8.94
C SER A 119 -2.25 8.54 9.30
N ARG A 120 -3.24 9.22 8.69
CA ARG A 120 -3.54 10.63 8.94
C ARG A 120 -4.29 10.85 10.25
N VAL A 121 -5.22 9.95 10.59
CA VAL A 121 -6.01 10.05 11.83
C VAL A 121 -5.10 9.87 13.06
N ALA A 122 -4.22 8.87 13.04
CA ALA A 122 -3.27 8.64 14.14
C ALA A 122 -2.31 9.82 14.38
N ARG A 123 -2.01 10.62 13.35
CA ARG A 123 -1.24 11.86 13.49
C ARG A 123 -2.05 12.94 14.20
N ALA A 124 -3.32 13.12 13.82
CA ALA A 124 -4.19 14.12 14.44
C ALA A 124 -4.41 13.85 15.94
N THR A 125 -4.65 12.59 16.33
CA THR A 125 -4.78 12.21 17.75
C THR A 125 -3.47 12.41 18.53
N ARG A 126 -2.30 12.11 17.96
CA ARG A 126 -1.02 12.39 18.66
C ARG A 126 -0.74 13.88 18.86
N VAL A 127 -1.14 14.73 17.91
CA VAL A 127 -0.95 16.19 18.06
C VAL A 127 -1.91 16.76 19.11
N ALA A 128 -3.11 16.19 19.25
CA ALA A 128 -4.10 16.61 20.25
C ALA A 128 -3.77 16.19 21.70
N VAL A 129 -2.87 15.21 21.90
CA VAL A 129 -2.42 14.72 23.22
C VAL A 129 -1.02 15.29 23.55
N ARG A 130 -0.88 16.62 23.46
CA ARG A 130 0.26 17.34 24.04
C ARG A 130 -0.30 18.39 25.01
N PRO A 131 -0.02 18.29 26.33
CA PRO A 131 -0.37 19.33 27.29
C PRO A 131 0.43 20.62 27.06
#